data_AF-A0A352L7W5-F1
#
_entry.id   AF-A0A352L7W5-F1
#
_cell.length_a   1.000
_cell.length_b   1.000
_cell.length_c   1.000
_cell.angle_alpha   90.00
_cell.angle_beta   90.00
_cell.angle_gamma   90.00
#
_symmetry.space_group_name_H-M   'P 1'
#
loop_
_entity.id
_entity.type
_entity.pdbx_description
1 polymer ?
#
loop_
_entity_poly.entity_id
_entity_poly.type
_entity_poly.pdbx_seq_one_letter_code
_entity_poly.pdbx_strand_id
1 'polypeptide(L)'
;MWLLYNSTVAPASCRGRKIRRMSSADEAVMVIRTCFFDMGNVLVHFSHDRMCRNIADLSGLAESAVRQFLMTEQRQWMMERGELSEADFCSQLSQYCGRSLKPDAVCEALGDIFQLNDSIVPVLQQLKAAGQRLVLLSNTSMAHVRFIERHFRVLDYLDARVLSCEVGVMKPDEP
;
A
#
# COMPACT_ATOMS: atom_id res chain seq x y z
N MET A 1 11.36 8.64 -18.40
CA MET A 1 11.25 9.91 -19.15
C MET A 1 9.91 10.53 -18.76
N TRP A 2 9.91 11.38 -17.73
CA TRP A 2 8.69 11.98 -17.20
C TRP A 2 8.47 13.33 -17.89
N LEU A 3 7.38 13.44 -18.66
CA LEU A 3 6.94 14.67 -19.32
C LEU A 3 6.15 15.50 -18.31
N LEU A 4 6.68 16.66 -17.93
CA LEU A 4 5.94 17.71 -17.24
C LEU A 4 5.06 18.42 -18.28
N TYR A 5 3.74 18.26 -18.15
CA TYR A 5 2.78 19.00 -18.98
C TYR A 5 2.38 20.29 -18.25
N ASN A 6 2.94 21.42 -18.69
CA ASN A 6 2.60 22.74 -18.19
C ASN A 6 1.50 23.33 -19.07
N SER A 7 0.26 23.35 -18.58
CA SER A 7 -0.86 23.99 -19.30
C SER A 7 -1.19 25.34 -18.68
N THR A 8 -0.67 26.39 -19.32
CA THR A 8 -1.10 27.77 -19.14
C THR A 8 -2.42 28.00 -19.88
N VAL A 9 -3.49 28.29 -19.15
CA VAL A 9 -4.64 29.04 -19.67
C VAL A 9 -5.10 30.03 -18.61
N ALA A 10 -4.99 31.33 -18.92
CA ALA A 10 -5.58 32.40 -18.14
C ALA A 10 -6.77 32.98 -18.90
N PRO A 11 -7.80 33.49 -18.20
CA PRO A 11 -8.55 34.62 -18.71
C PRO A 11 -8.42 35.85 -17.81
N ALA A 12 -8.54 37.00 -18.46
CA ALA A 12 -8.23 38.33 -17.98
C ALA A 12 -9.25 38.88 -16.96
N SER A 13 -8.74 39.60 -15.96
CA SER A 13 -9.02 41.01 -15.69
C SER A 13 -8.97 41.31 -14.18
N CYS A 14 -7.93 42.01 -13.75
CA CYS A 14 -8.01 42.86 -12.57
C CYS A 14 -6.98 43.98 -12.67
N ARG A 15 -7.46 45.18 -12.37
CA ARG A 15 -6.84 46.49 -12.61
C ARG A 15 -5.56 46.67 -11.80
N GLY A 16 -4.72 47.57 -12.31
CA GLY A 16 -3.40 47.95 -11.81
C GLY A 16 -3.31 48.00 -10.28
N ARG A 17 -2.48 47.11 -9.75
CA ARG A 17 -1.87 47.24 -8.44
C ARG A 17 -0.37 47.32 -8.69
N LYS A 18 0.27 48.42 -8.28
CA LYS A 18 1.73 48.61 -8.40
C LYS A 18 2.42 47.31 -7.97
N ILE A 19 3.19 46.70 -8.88
CA ILE A 19 4.09 45.60 -8.54
C ILE A 19 5.13 46.19 -7.58
N ARG A 20 4.90 46.03 -6.28
CA ARG A 20 5.97 46.19 -5.30
C ARG A 20 7.01 45.14 -5.67
N ARG A 21 8.24 45.56 -5.96
CA ARG A 21 9.38 44.65 -5.96
C ARG A 21 9.40 44.00 -4.56
N MET A 22 9.09 42.71 -4.50
CA MET A 22 9.36 41.91 -3.32
C MET A 22 10.86 41.96 -3.09
N SER A 23 11.28 42.48 -1.94
CA SER A 23 12.65 42.34 -1.46
C SER A 23 12.96 40.87 -1.26
N SER A 24 14.21 40.48 -1.53
CA SER A 24 14.75 39.11 -1.46
C SER A 24 14.91 38.57 -0.02
N ALA A 25 13.94 38.82 0.84
CA ALA A 25 13.87 38.31 2.20
C ALA A 25 12.47 37.73 2.37
N ASP A 26 12.39 36.46 2.76
CA ASP A 26 11.20 35.60 2.81
C ASP A 26 10.91 34.82 1.50
N GLU A 27 11.89 34.05 1.01
CA GLU A 27 11.52 32.71 0.52
C GLU A 27 10.96 31.95 1.72
N ALA A 28 9.63 31.87 1.84
CA ALA A 28 9.01 31.01 2.82
C ALA A 28 9.43 29.57 2.49
N VAL A 29 10.43 29.07 3.22
CA VAL A 29 10.85 27.68 3.11
C VAL A 29 9.66 26.84 3.53
N MET A 30 9.06 26.16 2.56
CA MET A 30 7.95 25.23 2.81
C MET A 30 8.51 24.04 3.57
N VAL A 31 8.39 24.07 4.89
CA VAL A 31 8.77 22.95 5.75
C VAL A 31 7.74 21.84 5.54
N ILE A 32 8.19 20.74 4.92
CA ILE A 32 7.44 19.49 4.90
C ILE A 32 7.20 19.10 6.37
N ARG A 33 5.96 18.75 6.70
CA ARG A 33 5.56 18.33 8.07
C ARG A 33 5.18 16.87 8.16
N THR A 34 4.69 16.31 7.05
CA THR A 34 4.14 14.97 6.99
C THR A 34 4.61 14.29 5.71
N CYS A 35 5.11 13.07 5.84
CA CYS A 35 5.51 12.21 4.74
C CYS A 35 4.58 11.00 4.68
N PHE A 36 3.96 10.77 3.52
CA PHE A 36 3.19 9.57 3.25
C PHE A 36 4.06 8.52 2.58
N PHE A 37 3.97 7.29 3.06
CA PHE A 37 4.69 6.14 2.52
C PHE A 37 3.73 5.13 1.94
N ASP A 38 4.06 4.61 0.77
CA ASP A 38 3.48 3.35 0.31
C ASP A 38 4.11 2.17 1.06
N MET A 39 3.48 1.00 1.01
CA MET A 39 4.03 -0.21 1.62
C MET A 39 4.83 -1.03 0.61
N GLY A 40 4.17 -1.44 -0.48
CA GLY A 40 4.75 -2.30 -1.50
C GLY A 40 5.84 -1.59 -2.31
N ASN A 41 6.99 -2.25 -2.44
CA ASN A 41 8.21 -1.74 -3.07
C ASN A 41 8.79 -0.45 -2.48
N VAL A 42 8.30 -0.02 -1.31
CA VAL A 42 8.84 1.09 -0.54
C VAL A 42 9.33 0.60 0.81
N LEU A 43 8.43 0.08 1.65
CA LEU A 43 8.78 -0.49 2.96
C LEU A 43 9.19 -1.96 2.84
N VAL A 44 8.53 -2.70 1.96
CA VAL A 44 8.73 -4.13 1.73
C VAL A 44 8.63 -4.46 0.25
N HIS A 45 9.46 -5.39 -0.23
CA HIS A 45 9.25 -6.05 -1.51
C HIS A 45 8.23 -7.18 -1.34
N PHE A 46 7.55 -7.56 -2.43
CA PHE A 46 6.57 -8.63 -2.41
C PHE A 46 6.57 -9.46 -3.70
N SER A 47 6.03 -10.68 -3.63
CA SER A 47 5.91 -11.57 -4.78
C SER A 47 4.54 -12.25 -4.83
N HIS A 48 3.70 -11.83 -5.78
CA HIS A 48 2.44 -12.51 -6.09
C HIS A 48 2.65 -13.95 -6.58
N ASP A 49 3.76 -14.23 -7.24
CA ASP A 49 4.10 -15.60 -7.65
C ASP A 49 4.42 -16.48 -6.44
N ARG A 50 5.02 -15.92 -5.38
CA ARG A 50 5.16 -16.63 -4.10
C ARG A 50 3.81 -16.84 -3.43
N MET A 51 2.92 -15.85 -3.46
CA MET A 51 1.55 -16.00 -2.93
C MET A 51 0.81 -17.17 -3.60
N CYS A 52 0.84 -17.23 -4.93
CA CYS A 52 0.20 -18.30 -5.69
C CYS A 52 0.80 -19.68 -5.33
N ARG A 53 2.12 -19.77 -5.18
CA ARG A 53 2.79 -21.01 -4.76
C ARG A 53 2.40 -21.45 -3.35
N ASN A 54 2.45 -20.54 -2.38
CA ASN A 54 2.07 -20.84 -0.99
C ASN A 54 0.63 -21.36 -0.91
N ILE A 55 -0.28 -20.74 -1.65
CA ILE A 55 -1.69 -21.15 -1.69
C ILE A 55 -1.87 -22.47 -2.45
N ALA A 56 -1.10 -22.72 -3.52
CA ALA A 56 -1.10 -24.00 -4.22
C ALA A 56 -0.65 -25.14 -3.30
N ASP A 57 0.47 -24.96 -2.60
CA ASP A 57 0.99 -25.92 -1.63
C ASP A 57 -0.02 -26.18 -0.50
N LEU A 58 -0.65 -25.13 0.03
CA LEU A 58 -1.64 -25.23 1.08
C LEU A 58 -2.95 -25.88 0.62
N SER A 59 -3.38 -25.66 -0.62
CA SER A 59 -4.69 -26.13 -1.12
C SER A 59 -4.61 -27.48 -1.85
N GLY A 60 -3.43 -27.85 -2.36
CA GLY A 60 -3.25 -29.00 -3.26
C GLY A 60 -3.68 -28.73 -4.70
N LEU A 61 -4.02 -27.48 -5.04
CA LEU A 61 -4.38 -27.07 -6.40
C LEU A 61 -3.15 -26.80 -7.25
N ALA A 62 -3.30 -26.88 -8.57
CA ALA A 62 -2.28 -26.40 -9.49
C ALA A 62 -2.13 -24.87 -9.36
N GLU A 63 -0.90 -24.35 -9.46
CA GLU A 63 -0.62 -22.90 -9.40
C GLU A 63 -1.43 -22.09 -10.42
N SER A 64 -1.72 -22.66 -11.59
CA SER A 64 -2.55 -22.01 -12.62
C SER A 64 -3.99 -21.81 -12.15
N ALA A 65 -4.58 -22.80 -11.48
CA ALA A 65 -5.92 -22.71 -10.90
C ALA A 65 -5.94 -21.70 -9.75
N VAL A 66 -4.89 -21.69 -8.91
CA VAL A 66 -4.74 -20.70 -7.84
C VAL A 66 -4.60 -19.29 -8.41
N ARG A 67 -3.80 -19.10 -9.45
CA ARG A 67 -3.66 -17.79 -10.10
C ARG A 67 -4.98 -17.32 -10.70
N GLN A 68 -5.74 -18.22 -11.32
CA GLN A 68 -7.08 -17.90 -11.81
C GLN A 68 -7.98 -17.44 -10.66
N PHE A 69 -8.06 -18.22 -9.59
CA PHE A 69 -8.89 -17.95 -8.41
C PHE A 69 -8.51 -16.67 -7.66
N LEU A 70 -7.21 -16.40 -7.46
CA LEU A 70 -6.72 -15.24 -6.72
C LEU A 70 -6.70 -13.97 -7.56
N MET A 71 -6.11 -14.06 -8.77
CA MET A 71 -5.73 -12.91 -9.56
C MET A 71 -6.75 -12.64 -10.66
N THR A 72 -7.05 -13.62 -11.50
CA THR A 72 -7.96 -13.41 -12.63
C THR A 72 -9.39 -13.12 -12.17
N GLU A 73 -9.84 -13.79 -11.11
CA GLU A 73 -11.14 -13.54 -10.46
C GLU A 73 -11.09 -12.35 -9.48
N GLN A 74 -9.98 -11.61 -9.43
CA GLN A 74 -9.82 -10.36 -8.69
C GLN A 74 -10.00 -10.48 -7.16
N ARG A 75 -9.96 -11.68 -6.59
CA ARG A 75 -10.16 -11.88 -5.14
C ARG A 75 -9.10 -11.17 -4.31
N GLN A 76 -7.86 -11.10 -4.81
CA GLN A 76 -6.81 -10.29 -4.19
C GLN A 76 -7.24 -8.82 -4.05
N TRP A 77 -7.72 -8.22 -5.14
CA TRP A 77 -8.17 -6.84 -5.15
C TRP A 77 -9.44 -6.62 -4.30
N MET A 78 -10.36 -7.58 -4.27
CA MET A 78 -11.53 -7.51 -3.39
C MET A 78 -11.11 -7.50 -1.91
N MET A 79 -10.11 -8.29 -1.52
CA MET A 79 -9.55 -8.24 -0.16
C MET A 79 -8.88 -6.89 0.11
N GLU A 80 -8.12 -6.37 -0.86
CA GLU A 80 -7.49 -5.06 -0.73
C GLU A 80 -8.50 -3.90 -0.66
N ARG A 81 -9.69 -4.04 -1.25
CA ARG A 81 -10.80 -3.08 -1.08
C ARG A 81 -11.65 -3.32 0.16
N GLY A 82 -11.41 -4.40 0.91
CA GLY A 82 -12.26 -4.78 2.05
C GLY A 82 -13.63 -5.34 1.64
N GLU A 83 -13.85 -5.63 0.36
CA GLU A 83 -15.07 -6.24 -0.18
C GLU A 83 -15.14 -7.75 0.12
N LEU A 84 -13.98 -8.37 0.33
CA LEU A 84 -13.85 -9.77 0.67
C LEU A 84 -13.08 -9.93 1.98
N SER A 85 -13.73 -10.47 3.01
CA SER A 85 -13.06 -10.77 4.27
C SER A 85 -12.13 -11.98 4.12
N GLU A 86 -11.13 -12.10 5.00
CA GLU A 86 -10.21 -13.24 5.00
C GLU A 86 -10.93 -14.55 5.37
N ALA A 87 -11.95 -14.46 6.22
CA ALA A 87 -12.79 -15.60 6.57
C ALA A 87 -13.61 -16.07 5.37
N ASP A 88 -14.19 -15.13 4.60
CA ASP A 88 -14.92 -15.45 3.38
C ASP A 88 -13.99 -16.00 2.29
N PHE A 89 -12.80 -15.40 2.13
CA PHE A 89 -11.77 -15.91 1.24
C PHE A 89 -11.37 -17.34 1.60
N CYS A 90 -11.12 -17.63 2.88
CA CYS A 90 -10.81 -18.97 3.38
C CYS A 90 -11.94 -19.96 3.11
N SER A 91 -13.20 -19.54 3.33
CA SER A 91 -14.39 -20.36 3.05
C SER A 91 -14.50 -20.69 1.56
N GLN A 92 -14.34 -19.69 0.68
CA GLN A 92 -14.38 -19.85 -0.77
C GLN A 92 -13.23 -20.74 -1.27
N LEU A 93 -12.01 -20.54 -0.77
CA LEU A 93 -10.87 -21.37 -1.13
C LEU A 93 -11.06 -22.83 -0.68
N SER A 94 -11.61 -23.03 0.52
CA SER A 94 -11.93 -24.37 1.04
C SER A 94 -12.96 -25.10 0.18
N GLN A 95 -14.01 -24.39 -0.26
CA GLN A 95 -15.00 -24.92 -1.19
C GLN A 95 -14.36 -25.25 -2.54
N TYR A 96 -13.51 -24.35 -3.05
CA TYR A 96 -12.85 -24.50 -4.35
C TYR A 96 -11.89 -25.70 -4.40
N CYS A 97 -11.14 -25.96 -3.33
CA CYS A 97 -10.26 -27.13 -3.24
C CYS A 97 -10.93 -28.39 -2.67
N GLY A 98 -12.22 -28.33 -2.34
CA GLY A 98 -13.00 -29.47 -1.85
C GLY A 98 -12.61 -29.96 -0.45
N ARG A 99 -11.88 -29.16 0.34
CA ARG A 99 -11.50 -29.50 1.72
C ARG A 99 -11.46 -28.28 2.62
N SER A 100 -11.72 -28.47 3.92
CA SER A 100 -11.61 -27.39 4.90
C SER A 100 -10.14 -27.00 5.12
N LEU A 101 -9.84 -25.72 4.92
CA LEU A 101 -8.55 -25.12 5.26
C LEU A 101 -8.63 -24.36 6.59
N LYS A 102 -7.51 -24.30 7.31
CA LYS A 102 -7.41 -23.53 8.56
C LYS A 102 -7.22 -22.04 8.23
N PRO A 103 -8.03 -21.13 8.80
CA PRO A 103 -7.94 -19.69 8.52
C PRO A 103 -6.55 -19.10 8.73
N ASP A 104 -5.86 -19.46 9.82
CA ASP A 104 -4.52 -18.96 10.11
C ASP A 104 -3.50 -19.39 9.07
N ALA A 105 -3.60 -20.62 8.56
CA ALA A 105 -2.70 -21.12 7.52
C ALA A 105 -2.95 -20.42 6.18
N VAL A 106 -4.20 -20.09 5.87
CA VAL A 106 -4.55 -19.30 4.67
C VAL A 106 -4.01 -17.88 4.79
N CYS A 107 -4.18 -17.23 5.95
CA CYS A 107 -3.63 -15.89 6.21
C CYS A 107 -2.10 -15.89 6.13
N GLU A 108 -1.45 -16.92 6.64
CA GLU A 108 0.01 -17.08 6.55
C GLU A 108 0.46 -17.24 5.09
N ALA A 109 -0.22 -18.08 4.31
CA ALA A 109 0.11 -18.29 2.89
C ALA A 109 -0.08 -17.02 2.04
N LEU A 110 -1.10 -16.21 2.35
CA LEU A 110 -1.32 -14.89 1.74
C LEU A 110 -0.21 -13.90 2.14
N GLY A 111 0.19 -13.92 3.42
CA GLY A 111 1.13 -12.95 3.99
C GLY A 111 2.60 -13.25 3.70
N ASP A 112 3.00 -14.52 3.58
CA ASP A 112 4.41 -14.94 3.42
C ASP A 112 4.95 -14.72 2.01
N ILE A 113 4.90 -13.45 1.61
CA ILE A 113 5.28 -12.95 0.29
C ILE A 113 6.25 -11.78 0.40
N PHE A 114 6.42 -11.23 1.61
CA PHE A 114 7.14 -9.99 1.85
C PHE A 114 8.60 -10.21 2.23
N GLN A 115 9.44 -9.25 1.83
CA GLN A 115 10.81 -9.08 2.30
C GLN A 115 11.00 -7.61 2.70
N LEU A 116 11.66 -7.35 3.82
CA LEU A 116 12.01 -5.99 4.22
C LEU A 116 12.86 -5.31 3.15
N ASN A 117 12.53 -4.07 2.80
CA ASN A 117 13.43 -3.21 2.05
C ASN A 117 14.36 -2.51 3.05
N ASP A 118 15.48 -3.13 3.41
CA ASP A 118 16.39 -2.61 4.45
C ASP A 118 16.89 -1.19 4.17
N SER A 119 16.97 -0.79 2.89
CA SER A 119 17.44 0.53 2.48
C SER A 119 16.54 1.69 2.95
N ILE A 120 15.26 1.43 3.23
CA ILE A 120 14.31 2.46 3.67
C ILE A 120 14.47 2.79 5.16
N VAL A 121 15.00 1.87 5.96
CA VAL A 121 15.03 1.99 7.42
C VAL A 121 15.83 3.22 7.89
N PRO A 122 17.05 3.49 7.37
CA PRO A 122 17.78 4.72 7.72
C PRO A 122 17.03 6.00 7.34
N VAL A 123 16.27 5.99 6.24
CA VAL A 123 15.49 7.15 5.79
C VAL A 123 14.35 7.44 6.77
N LEU A 124 13.62 6.41 7.20
CA LEU A 124 12.55 6.55 8.19
C LEU A 124 13.11 7.10 9.52
N GLN A 125 14.25 6.58 9.96
CA GLN A 125 14.92 7.05 11.18
C GLN A 125 15.32 8.52 11.09
N GLN A 126 15.93 8.95 9.98
CA GLN A 126 16.31 10.34 9.75
C GLN A 126 15.11 11.27 9.74
N LEU A 127 14.01 10.87 9.08
CA LEU A 127 12.79 11.67 9.03
C LEU A 127 12.14 11.79 10.43
N LYS A 128 12.09 10.70 11.20
CA LYS A 128 11.61 10.76 12.60
C LYS A 128 12.51 11.67 13.45
N ALA A 129 13.83 11.55 13.33
CA ALA A 129 14.78 12.39 14.06
C ALA A 129 14.64 13.88 13.69
N ALA A 130 14.25 14.18 12.46
CA ALA A 130 13.92 15.53 11.99
C ALA A 130 12.52 16.03 12.42
N GLY A 131 11.79 15.25 13.22
CA GLY A 131 10.46 15.62 13.74
C GLY A 131 9.34 15.54 12.70
N GLN A 132 9.54 14.81 11.59
CA GLN A 132 8.52 14.62 10.57
C GLN A 132 7.49 13.59 11.02
N ARG A 133 6.21 13.86 10.75
CA ARG A 133 5.14 12.88 10.91
C ARG A 133 5.17 11.89 9.74
N LEU A 134 5.20 10.59 10.02
CA LEU A 134 5.21 9.55 8.99
C LEU A 134 3.87 8.81 8.97
N VAL A 135 3.25 8.68 7.80
CA VAL A 135 1.94 8.05 7.64
C VAL A 135 2.00 6.96 6.59
N LEU A 136 1.53 5.76 6.91
CA LEU A 136 1.29 4.72 5.91
C LEU A 136 0.04 5.06 5.10
N LEU A 137 0.14 4.98 3.78
CA LEU A 137 -1.01 5.00 2.88
C LEU A 137 -0.83 3.87 1.87
N SER A 138 -1.56 2.76 2.02
CA SER A 138 -1.30 1.55 1.26
C SER A 138 -2.57 0.85 0.78
N ASN A 139 -2.51 0.39 -0.48
CA ASN A 139 -3.44 -0.61 -0.98
C ASN A 139 -2.99 -1.98 -0.47
N THR A 140 -3.74 -2.59 0.43
CA THR A 140 -3.34 -3.86 1.05
C THR A 140 -4.50 -4.56 1.76
N SER A 141 -4.26 -5.78 2.24
CA SER A 141 -5.18 -6.55 3.07
C SER A 141 -4.68 -6.63 4.52
N MET A 142 -5.57 -6.97 5.44
CA MET A 142 -5.17 -7.16 6.85
C MET A 142 -4.23 -8.35 7.05
N ALA A 143 -4.28 -9.38 6.20
CA ALA A 143 -3.40 -10.53 6.25
C ALA A 143 -1.95 -10.10 5.98
N HIS A 144 -1.76 -9.21 5.00
CA HIS A 144 -0.46 -8.62 4.70
C HIS A 144 0.05 -7.78 5.87
N VAL A 145 -0.79 -6.92 6.43
CA VAL A 145 -0.42 -6.04 7.55
C VAL A 145 -0.02 -6.86 8.76
N ARG A 146 -0.82 -7.84 9.17
CA ARG A 146 -0.52 -8.71 10.31
C ARG A 146 0.71 -9.59 10.06
N PHE A 147 0.98 -9.97 8.81
CA PHE A 147 2.23 -10.67 8.48
C PHE A 147 3.43 -9.75 8.68
N ILE A 148 3.38 -8.51 8.15
CA ILE A 148 4.47 -7.54 8.26
C ILE A 148 4.73 -7.17 9.71
N GLU A 149 3.70 -6.89 10.51
CA GLU A 149 3.84 -6.55 11.94
C GLU A 149 4.48 -7.66 12.76
N ARG A 150 4.23 -8.93 12.41
CA ARG A 150 4.83 -10.09 13.09
C ARG A 150 6.31 -10.28 12.75
N HIS A 151 6.73 -9.92 11.54
CA HIS A 151 8.06 -10.25 11.00
C HIS A 151 9.02 -9.05 10.92
N PHE A 152 8.50 -7.83 10.82
CA PHE A 152 9.29 -6.63 10.58
C PHE A 152 8.85 -5.50 11.50
N ARG A 153 9.83 -4.76 12.00
CA ARG A 153 9.59 -3.57 12.84
C ARG A 153 9.43 -2.29 12.03
N VAL A 154 9.34 -2.38 10.71
CA VAL A 154 9.34 -1.21 9.81
C VAL A 154 8.10 -0.32 10.02
N LEU A 155 6.97 -0.91 10.42
CA LEU A 155 5.74 -0.16 10.70
C LEU A 155 5.80 0.60 12.03
N ASP A 156 6.69 0.23 12.96
CA ASP A 156 6.89 0.94 14.25
C ASP A 156 7.35 2.40 14.03
N TYR A 157 7.92 2.71 12.86
CA TYR A 157 8.33 4.07 12.51
C TYR A 157 7.16 4.98 12.13
N LEU A 158 5.99 4.43 11.79
CA LEU A 158 4.87 5.18 11.25
C LEU A 158 3.93 5.62 12.38
N ASP A 159 3.51 6.89 12.36
CA ASP A 159 2.68 7.50 13.40
C ASP A 159 1.18 7.27 13.16
N ALA A 160 0.79 6.94 11.93
CA ALA A 160 -0.57 6.59 11.56
C ALA A 160 -0.58 5.73 10.29
N ARG A 161 -1.72 5.11 10.00
CA ARG A 161 -1.96 4.33 8.78
C ARG A 161 -3.33 4.61 8.17
N VAL A 162 -3.40 4.50 6.85
CA VAL A 162 -4.62 4.45 6.05
C VAL A 162 -4.48 3.26 5.11
N LEU A 163 -5.33 2.26 5.30
CA LEU A 163 -5.30 1.00 4.55
C LEU A 163 -6.55 0.89 3.69
N SER A 164 -6.39 0.56 2.40
CA SER A 164 -7.53 0.46 1.47
C SER A 164 -8.60 -0.52 1.96
N CYS A 165 -8.22 -1.62 2.61
CA CYS A 165 -9.16 -2.62 3.11
C CYS A 165 -9.97 -2.13 4.32
N GLU A 166 -9.50 -1.10 5.02
CA GLU A 166 -10.23 -0.50 6.14
C GLU A 166 -11.14 0.64 5.67
N VAL A 167 -10.72 1.40 4.66
CA VAL A 167 -11.45 2.59 4.19
C VAL A 167 -12.31 2.36 2.94
N GLY A 168 -12.17 1.21 2.27
CA GLY A 168 -12.96 0.83 1.11
C GLY A 168 -12.59 1.51 -0.21
N VAL A 169 -11.46 2.23 -0.26
CA VAL A 169 -11.00 2.99 -1.43
C VAL A 169 -9.53 2.71 -1.68
N MET A 170 -9.15 2.50 -2.95
CA MET A 170 -7.76 2.24 -3.35
C MET A 170 -7.14 3.47 -3.97
N LYS A 171 -5.84 3.65 -3.82
CA LYS A 171 -5.09 4.53 -4.73
C LYS A 171 -5.08 3.92 -6.14
N PRO A 172 -5.16 4.70 -7.24
CA PRO A 172 -5.32 6.15 -7.31
C PRO A 172 -6.78 6.57 -7.56
N ASP A 173 -7.76 5.93 -6.93
CA ASP A 173 -9.17 6.28 -7.13
C ASP A 173 -9.42 7.74 -6.73
N GLU A 174 -10.22 8.44 -7.53
CA GLU A 174 -10.72 9.77 -7.19
C GLU A 174 -11.99 9.63 -6.34
N PRO A 175 -12.19 10.49 -5.33
CA PRO A 175 -13.38 10.46 -4.47
C PRO A 175 -14.70 10.79 -5.18
#